data_AF-A0AAV4CSP2-F1
#
_entry.id   AF-A0AAV4CSP2-F1
#
_cell.length_a   1.000
_cell.length_b   1.000
_cell.length_c   1.000
_cell.angle_alpha   90.00
_cell.angle_beta   90.00
_cell.angle_gamma   90.00
#
_symmetry.space_group_name_H-M   'P 1'
#
loop_
_entity.id
_entity.type
_entity.pdbx_description
1 polymer ?
#
loop_
_entity_poly.entity_id
_entity_poly.type
_entity_poly.pdbx_seq_one_letter_code
_entity_poly.pdbx_strand_id
1 'polypeptide(L)'
;MNLQTLETDRAENESIALVLSCDLQVRTAFQQSGYMRVKRGFKQLEKVLALNKQKYGLKAKPNSLYSSIKLPNDPDFGKEWYLRNTGQSGGVEGLDLNVMEAWEMGYSGAGVTTAIMDDGIDYLHEDLKYNYVSISH
;
A
#
# COMPACT_ATOMS: atom_id res chain seq x y z
N MET A 1 -9.03 16.14 13.56
CA MET A 1 -7.63 16.62 13.52
C MET A 1 -7.51 17.63 14.65
N ASN A 2 -6.60 17.39 15.61
CA ASN A 2 -6.53 18.13 16.87
C ASN A 2 -5.82 19.49 16.64
N LEU A 3 -6.31 20.56 17.27
CA LEU A 3 -5.75 21.92 17.17
C LEU A 3 -4.27 21.95 17.59
N GLN A 4 -3.88 21.11 18.54
CA GLN A 4 -2.51 21.02 19.06
C GLN A 4 -1.48 20.58 18.00
N THR A 5 -1.89 19.80 16.99
CA THR A 5 -0.99 19.30 15.93
C THR A 5 -0.71 20.38 14.88
N LEU A 6 -1.68 21.28 14.65
CA LEU A 6 -1.53 22.38 13.69
C LEU A 6 -0.64 23.52 14.23
N GLU A 7 -0.63 23.71 15.55
CA GLU A 7 0.23 24.73 16.19
C GLU A 7 1.69 24.31 16.22
N THR A 8 1.98 23.00 16.36
CA THR A 8 3.35 22.46 16.37
C THR A 8 3.99 22.53 14.98
N ASP A 9 3.27 22.10 13.94
CA ASP A 9 3.74 22.22 12.55
C ASP A 9 3.97 23.68 12.13
N ARG A 10 3.20 24.63 12.68
CA ARG A 10 3.38 26.06 12.39
C ARG A 10 4.66 26.63 13.02
N ALA A 11 4.95 26.28 14.27
CA ALA A 11 6.12 26.75 14.99
C ALA A 11 7.44 26.24 14.38
N GLU A 12 7.50 24.99 13.94
CA GLU A 12 8.69 24.41 13.29
C GLU A 12 8.95 24.99 11.89
N ASN A 13 7.89 25.32 11.16
CA ASN A 13 8.04 25.89 9.83
C ASN A 13 8.41 27.40 9.84
N GLU A 14 7.90 28.16 10.82
CA GLU A 14 8.30 29.55 11.03
C GLU A 14 9.79 29.66 11.38
N SER A 15 10.37 28.63 12.01
CA SER A 15 11.79 28.60 12.38
C SER A 15 12.73 28.29 11.20
N ILE A 16 12.32 27.49 10.21
CA ILE A 16 13.15 27.19 9.02
C ILE A 16 13.25 28.39 8.07
N ALA A 17 12.13 29.10 7.84
CA ALA A 17 12.14 30.30 7.01
C ALA A 17 13.02 31.41 7.62
N LEU A 18 13.04 31.52 8.95
CA LEU A 18 13.90 32.45 9.69
C LEU A 18 15.38 32.08 9.56
N VAL A 19 15.73 30.78 9.63
CA VAL A 19 17.11 30.30 9.46
C VAL A 19 17.63 30.60 8.04
N LEU A 20 16.81 30.41 7.01
CA LEU A 20 17.18 30.71 5.62
C LEU A 20 17.28 32.22 5.34
N SER A 21 16.53 33.04 6.08
CA SER A 21 16.61 34.50 6.03
C SER A 21 17.91 35.07 6.62
N CYS A 22 18.67 34.28 7.37
CA CYS A 22 19.92 34.72 8.00
C CYS A 22 21.18 34.37 7.18
N ASP A 23 21.05 33.67 6.05
CA ASP A 23 22.18 33.35 5.17
C ASP A 23 22.51 34.53 4.25
N LEU A 24 23.79 34.95 4.25
CA LEU A 24 24.34 36.05 3.44
C LEU A 24 24.13 35.88 1.93
N GLN A 25 23.94 34.65 1.43
CA GLN A 25 23.71 34.38 0.01
C GLN A 25 22.22 34.40 -0.39
N VAL A 26 21.31 34.44 0.60
CA VAL A 26 19.86 34.40 0.36
C VAL A 26 19.30 35.83 0.39
N ARG A 27 18.79 36.30 -0.75
CA ARG A 27 18.20 37.66 -0.85
C ARG A 27 16.77 37.73 -0.29
N THR A 28 15.97 36.68 -0.48
CA THR A 28 14.58 36.60 0.00
C THR A 28 14.16 35.12 0.13
N ALA A 29 13.40 34.79 1.17
CA ALA A 29 12.74 33.49 1.32
C ALA A 29 11.27 33.72 1.74
N PHE A 30 10.34 33.02 1.10
CA PHE A 30 8.91 33.08 1.41
C PHE A 30 8.38 31.66 1.58
N GLN A 31 7.77 31.37 2.73
CA GLN A 31 7.12 30.09 2.95
C GLN A 31 5.79 30.04 2.18
N GLN A 32 5.61 29.03 1.35
CA GLN A 32 4.33 28.78 0.68
C GLN A 32 3.43 27.95 1.59
N SER A 33 2.14 28.31 1.66
CA SER A 33 1.15 27.45 2.31
C SER A 33 0.87 26.24 1.41
N GLY A 34 1.27 25.06 1.87
CA GLY A 34 0.91 23.82 1.19
C GLY A 34 -0.60 23.59 1.24
N TYR A 35 -1.15 23.02 0.17
CA TYR A 35 -2.51 22.49 0.20
C TYR A 35 -2.47 21.03 0.62
N MET A 36 -3.30 20.66 1.60
CA MET A 36 -3.51 19.26 1.95
C MET A 36 -4.12 18.54 0.74
N ARG A 37 -3.32 17.71 0.07
CA ARG A 37 -3.80 16.92 -1.06
C ARG A 37 -4.52 15.68 -0.55
N VAL A 38 -5.79 15.56 -0.91
CA VAL A 38 -6.53 14.30 -0.81
C VAL A 38 -6.55 13.66 -2.19
N LYS A 39 -6.26 12.35 -2.28
CA LYS A 39 -6.28 11.61 -3.54
C LYS A 39 -7.64 11.79 -4.22
N ARG A 40 -7.66 12.20 -5.49
CA ARG A 40 -8.91 12.36 -6.26
C ARG A 40 -9.65 11.02 -6.26
N GLY A 41 -10.90 11.02 -5.80
CA GLY A 41 -11.71 9.81 -5.65
C GLY A 41 -11.44 9.02 -4.36
N PHE A 42 -10.74 9.59 -3.37
CA PHE A 42 -10.62 8.99 -2.04
C PHE A 42 -12.02 8.76 -1.46
N LYS A 43 -12.34 7.48 -1.23
CA LYS A 43 -13.56 7.08 -0.53
C LYS A 43 -13.15 6.60 0.85
N GLN A 44 -13.84 7.10 1.87
CA GLN A 44 -13.67 6.61 3.23
C GLN A 44 -13.99 5.12 3.28
N LEU A 45 -13.13 4.34 3.95
CA LEU A 45 -13.23 2.89 4.04
C LEU A 45 -14.64 2.45 4.49
N GLU A 46 -15.18 3.07 5.53
CA GLU A 46 -16.54 2.81 6.03
C GLU A 46 -17.62 2.95 4.95
N LYS A 47 -17.54 4.01 4.13
CA LYS A 47 -18.49 4.23 3.03
C LYS A 47 -18.30 3.21 1.91
N VAL A 48 -17.06 2.84 1.60
CA VAL A 48 -16.77 1.79 0.60
C VAL A 48 -17.32 0.46 1.05
N LEU A 49 -17.10 0.08 2.30
CA LEU A 49 -17.59 -1.17 2.88
C LEU A 49 -19.12 -1.21 2.90
N ALA A 50 -19.77 -0.13 3.32
CA ALA A 50 -21.24 -0.03 3.30
C ALA A 50 -21.81 -0.16 1.87
N LEU A 51 -21.23 0.55 0.91
CA LEU A 51 -21.63 0.48 -0.51
C LEU A 51 -21.39 -0.91 -1.10
N ASN A 52 -20.24 -1.52 -0.81
CA ASN A 52 -19.85 -2.82 -1.34
C ASN A 52 -20.66 -3.96 -0.72
N LYS A 53 -21.00 -3.88 0.56
CA LYS A 53 -21.91 -4.79 1.25
C LYS A 53 -23.30 -4.77 0.63
N GLN A 54 -23.79 -3.57 0.28
CA GLN A 54 -25.09 -3.39 -0.36
C GLN A 54 -25.08 -3.84 -1.84
N LYS A 55 -24.01 -3.57 -2.58
CA LYS A 55 -23.96 -3.75 -4.05
C LYS A 55 -23.46 -5.13 -4.50
N TYR A 56 -22.50 -5.73 -3.80
CA TYR A 56 -21.84 -6.97 -4.23
C TYR A 56 -21.93 -8.10 -3.20
N GLY A 57 -22.60 -7.88 -2.06
CA GLY A 57 -22.69 -8.89 -1.01
C GLY A 57 -21.31 -9.30 -0.46
N LEU A 58 -20.31 -8.43 -0.55
CA LEU A 58 -18.94 -8.65 -0.07
C LEU A 58 -18.98 -8.89 1.45
N LYS A 59 -19.06 -10.15 1.83
CA LYS A 59 -18.80 -10.61 3.18
C LYS A 59 -17.32 -10.96 3.23
N ALA A 60 -16.58 -10.27 4.08
CA ALA A 60 -15.26 -10.72 4.49
C ALA A 60 -15.35 -12.20 4.85
N LYS A 61 -14.57 -13.04 4.17
CA LYS A 61 -14.48 -14.46 4.52
C LYS A 61 -13.63 -14.56 5.79
N PRO A 62 -14.07 -15.29 6.81
CA PRO A 62 -13.25 -15.49 8.00
C PRO A 62 -12.02 -16.30 7.62
N ASN A 63 -10.85 -15.89 8.12
CA ASN A 63 -9.58 -16.57 7.86
C ASN A 63 -9.52 -18.02 8.36
N SER A 64 -10.50 -18.46 9.16
CA SER A 64 -10.60 -19.83 9.68
C SER A 64 -10.91 -20.88 8.60
N LEU A 65 -11.40 -20.46 7.41
CA LEU A 65 -11.71 -21.37 6.30
C LEU A 65 -10.47 -21.99 5.66
N TYR A 66 -9.29 -21.39 5.84
CA TYR A 66 -8.05 -21.77 5.15
C TYR A 66 -7.08 -22.61 6.01
N SER A 67 -7.60 -23.33 7.02
CA SER A 67 -6.75 -24.06 7.99
C SER A 67 -5.97 -25.25 7.38
N SER A 68 -6.40 -25.75 6.23
CA SER A 68 -5.75 -26.84 5.47
C SER A 68 -4.72 -26.35 4.44
N ILE A 69 -4.66 -25.05 4.15
CA ILE A 69 -3.77 -24.51 3.10
C ILE A 69 -2.38 -24.31 3.68
N LYS A 70 -1.37 -24.88 3.02
CA LYS A 70 0.03 -24.57 3.31
C LYS A 70 0.33 -23.14 2.87
N LEU A 71 0.50 -22.24 3.84
CA LEU A 71 0.87 -20.85 3.59
C LEU A 71 2.31 -20.74 3.07
N PRO A 72 2.63 -19.67 2.31
CA PRO A 72 4.01 -19.30 2.01
C PRO A 72 4.86 -19.19 3.27
N ASN A 73 6.14 -19.53 3.16
CA ASN A 73 7.11 -19.46 4.25
C ASN A 73 7.91 -18.15 4.25
N ASP A 74 7.55 -17.20 3.39
CA ASP A 74 8.23 -15.91 3.29
C ASP A 74 8.13 -15.13 4.61
N PRO A 75 9.25 -14.59 5.14
CA PRO A 75 9.26 -13.91 6.44
C PRO A 75 8.27 -12.75 6.55
N ASP A 76 8.00 -12.08 5.42
CA ASP A 76 7.14 -10.91 5.35
C ASP A 76 5.70 -11.21 4.93
N PHE A 77 5.34 -12.47 4.61
CA PHE A 77 3.98 -12.83 4.19
C PHE A 77 2.90 -12.38 5.18
N GLY A 78 3.20 -12.43 6.49
CA GLY A 78 2.28 -11.95 7.53
C GLY A 78 1.92 -10.47 7.44
N LYS A 79 2.73 -9.66 6.76
CA LYS A 79 2.53 -8.22 6.55
C LYS A 79 1.78 -7.91 5.25
N GLU A 80 1.64 -8.88 4.35
CA GLU A 80 1.02 -8.72 3.03
C GLU A 80 -0.51 -8.79 3.09
N TRP A 81 -1.10 -7.77 3.70
CA TRP A 81 -2.55 -7.65 3.91
C TRP A 81 -3.38 -7.78 2.63
N TYR A 82 -2.80 -7.46 1.46
CA TYR A 82 -3.47 -7.54 0.17
C TYR A 82 -3.65 -8.99 -0.31
N LEU A 83 -2.81 -9.93 0.13
CA LEU A 83 -2.98 -11.37 -0.15
C LEU A 83 -3.88 -12.03 0.89
N ARG A 84 -3.64 -11.72 2.17
CA ARG A 84 -4.44 -12.24 3.28
C ARG A 84 -4.54 -11.20 4.38
N ASN A 85 -5.75 -10.68 4.58
CA ASN A 85 -6.02 -9.68 5.59
C ASN A 85 -6.57 -10.34 6.86
N THR A 86 -5.74 -10.41 7.89
CA THR A 86 -6.10 -10.88 9.24
C THR A 86 -6.41 -9.72 10.19
N GLY A 87 -6.53 -8.49 9.67
CA GLY A 87 -6.60 -7.27 10.47
C GLY A 87 -5.23 -6.80 10.97
N GLN A 88 -4.12 -7.36 10.46
CA GLN A 88 -2.76 -7.12 10.93
C GLN A 88 -2.31 -5.65 10.87
N SER A 89 -2.95 -4.84 10.02
CA SER A 89 -2.65 -3.41 9.84
C SER A 89 -3.79 -2.50 10.30
N GLY A 90 -4.69 -3.00 11.16
CA GLY A 90 -5.87 -2.24 11.61
C GLY A 90 -6.95 -2.09 10.52
N GLY A 91 -6.85 -2.86 9.44
CA GLY A 91 -7.86 -2.95 8.40
C GLY A 91 -9.02 -3.89 8.78
N VAL A 92 -10.03 -3.95 7.92
CA VAL A 92 -11.13 -4.91 8.08
C VAL A 92 -10.68 -6.28 7.63
N GLU A 93 -10.71 -7.26 8.54
CA GLU A 93 -10.36 -8.66 8.26
C GLU A 93 -11.11 -9.18 7.02
N GLY A 94 -10.43 -10.00 6.20
CA GLY A 94 -11.01 -10.63 5.01
C GLY A 94 -11.32 -9.68 3.86
N LEU A 95 -10.97 -8.39 3.98
CA LEU A 95 -10.93 -7.46 2.87
C LEU A 95 -9.56 -7.51 2.18
N ASP A 96 -9.37 -8.54 1.36
CA ASP A 96 -8.16 -8.81 0.56
C ASP A 96 -8.55 -9.25 -0.86
N LEU A 97 -7.58 -9.69 -1.66
CA LEU A 97 -7.79 -10.19 -3.03
C LEU A 97 -8.43 -11.59 -3.09
N ASN A 98 -8.68 -12.25 -1.95
CA ASN A 98 -9.20 -13.61 -1.84
C ASN A 98 -8.38 -14.65 -2.65
N VAL A 99 -7.05 -14.49 -2.68
CA VAL A 99 -6.15 -15.38 -3.46
C VAL A 99 -6.00 -16.77 -2.85
N MET A 100 -6.28 -16.91 -1.55
CA MET A 100 -6.14 -18.18 -0.82
C MET A 100 -6.97 -19.30 -1.45
N GLU A 101 -8.20 -19.01 -1.88
CA GLU A 101 -9.10 -19.97 -2.54
C GLU A 101 -8.56 -20.38 -3.93
N ALA A 102 -7.95 -19.45 -4.67
CA ALA A 102 -7.33 -19.77 -5.95
C ALA A 102 -6.11 -20.69 -5.76
N TRP A 103 -5.29 -20.45 -4.73
CA TRP A 103 -4.15 -21.30 -4.39
C TRP A 103 -4.60 -22.69 -3.91
N GLU A 104 -5.70 -22.79 -3.16
CA GLU A 104 -6.29 -24.08 -2.78
C GLU A 104 -6.73 -24.90 -4.00
N MET A 105 -7.25 -24.23 -5.02
CA MET A 105 -7.59 -24.85 -6.31
C MET A 105 -6.36 -25.15 -7.19
N GLY A 106 -5.15 -24.81 -6.73
CA GLY A 106 -3.90 -25.05 -7.45
C GLY A 106 -3.53 -23.99 -8.50
N TYR A 107 -4.24 -22.86 -8.55
CA TYR A 107 -3.92 -21.77 -9.48
C TYR A 107 -2.81 -20.88 -8.91
N SER A 108 -1.61 -20.97 -9.49
CA SER A 108 -0.45 -20.16 -9.08
C SER A 108 -0.02 -19.10 -10.09
N GLY A 109 -0.59 -19.11 -11.30
CA GLY A 109 -0.10 -18.32 -12.43
C GLY A 109 0.99 -19.01 -13.26
N ALA A 110 1.34 -20.27 -12.95
CA ALA A 110 2.27 -21.06 -13.77
C ALA A 110 1.82 -21.12 -15.24
N GLY A 111 2.75 -20.85 -16.16
CA GLY A 111 2.49 -20.81 -17.61
C GLY A 111 1.95 -19.47 -18.12
N VAL A 112 1.73 -18.48 -17.25
CA VAL A 112 1.36 -17.11 -17.64
C VAL A 112 2.61 -16.22 -17.67
N THR A 113 2.80 -15.46 -18.75
CA THR A 113 3.86 -14.45 -18.84
C THR A 113 3.25 -13.05 -18.72
N THR A 114 3.76 -12.27 -17.77
CA THR A 114 3.31 -10.88 -17.51
C THR A 114 4.42 -9.91 -17.88
N ALA A 115 4.10 -8.91 -18.72
CA ALA A 115 5.01 -7.82 -19.05
C ALA A 115 4.77 -6.61 -18.13
N ILE A 116 5.84 -6.07 -17.55
CA ILE A 116 5.82 -4.88 -16.70
C ILE A 116 6.54 -3.76 -17.46
N MET A 117 5.81 -2.71 -17.87
CA MET A 117 6.38 -1.53 -18.52
C MET A 117 6.65 -0.46 -17.46
N ASP A 118 7.87 -0.44 -16.92
CA ASP A 118 8.33 0.51 -15.90
C ASP A 118 9.77 0.97 -16.21
N ASP A 119 10.44 1.64 -15.27
CA ASP A 119 11.83 2.11 -15.38
C ASP A 119 12.88 0.98 -15.42
N GLY A 120 12.53 -0.22 -14.94
CA GLY A 120 13.35 -1.43 -15.04
C GLY A 120 12.87 -2.55 -14.13
N ILE A 121 13.60 -3.67 -14.13
CA ILE A 121 13.40 -4.78 -13.18
C ILE A 121 14.77 -5.34 -12.78
N ASP A 122 14.99 -5.54 -11.48
CA ASP A 122 16.15 -6.29 -10.99
C ASP A 122 15.90 -7.79 -11.17
N TYR A 123 16.27 -8.31 -12.34
CA TYR A 123 16.08 -9.71 -12.68
C TYR A 123 17.01 -10.67 -11.91
N LEU A 124 17.98 -10.16 -11.13
CA LEU A 124 18.89 -10.97 -10.31
C LEU A 124 18.44 -11.08 -8.84
N HIS A 125 17.41 -10.34 -8.43
CA HIS A 125 16.86 -10.39 -7.08
C HIS A 125 16.42 -11.82 -6.70
N GLU A 126 16.66 -12.24 -5.46
CA GLU A 126 16.43 -13.63 -5.03
C GLU A 126 14.97 -14.07 -5.20
N ASP A 127 14.03 -13.18 -4.93
CA ASP A 127 12.58 -13.42 -5.08
C ASP A 127 12.06 -13.31 -6.53
N LEU A 128 12.87 -12.81 -7.47
CA LEU A 128 12.45 -12.58 -8.87
C LEU A 128 13.17 -13.47 -9.88
N LYS A 129 14.45 -13.80 -9.64
CA LYS A 129 15.34 -14.46 -10.61
C LYS A 129 14.80 -15.79 -11.16
N TYR A 130 14.05 -16.54 -10.35
CA TYR A 130 13.46 -17.81 -10.77
C TYR A 130 12.17 -17.65 -11.60
N ASN A 131 11.55 -16.47 -11.57
CA ASN A 131 10.31 -16.14 -12.28
C ASN A 131 10.55 -15.19 -13.46
N TYR A 132 11.81 -14.80 -13.72
CA TYR A 132 12.16 -13.94 -14.84
C TYR A 132 12.28 -14.74 -16.15
N VAL A 133 11.54 -14.33 -17.17
CA VAL A 133 11.62 -14.92 -18.51
C VAL A 133 12.60 -14.11 -19.35
N SER A 134 13.76 -14.69 -19.67
CA SER A 134 14.67 -14.08 -20.65
C SER A 134 14.13 -14.33 -22.06
N ILE A 135 13.93 -13.25 -22.81
CA ILE A 135 13.62 -13.35 -24.23
C ILE A 135 14.96 -13.53 -24.95
N SER A 136 15.32 -14.78 -25.24
CA SER A 136 16.37 -15.06 -26.22
C SER A 136 15.83 -14.69 -27.60
N HIS A 137 16.51 -13.76 -28.26
CA HIS A 137 16.29 -13.40 -29.65
C HIS A 137 17.09 -14.32 -30.57
#